data_AF-A0A2T3ZIN2-F1
#
_entry.id   AF-A0A2T3ZIN2-F1
#
_cell.length_a   1.000
_cell.length_b   1.000
_cell.length_c   1.000
_cell.angle_alpha   90.00
_cell.angle_beta   90.00
_cell.angle_gamma   90.00
#
_symmetry.space_group_name_H-M   'P 1'
#
loop_
_entity.id
_entity.type
_entity.pdbx_description
1 polymer ?
#
loop_
_entity_poly.entity_id
_entity_poly.type
_entity_poly.pdbx_seq_one_letter_code
_entity_poly.pdbx_strand_id
1 'polypeptide(L)'
;YPEPELPPSIPDATSFTPPKGIHSSPSRWRDKPRTKHSSPLKPSKSRPLEKPSKKSALPVHRFEPPQREGESSIQEPSLDDKAHPARQVLAFDPNGDKRKEKLALDEEIAKLKRDLQVVSKENDRIRLMQASGRILSFADEEEVFNVVRRHLVDSETQPPPPPSQQLLKAALNPAALLPFGRTTPVVATAEDEVNITDIKSHHPIKMTAEEELPYLQLFSPFDVTSTVAILHSDGEQPLRQRRIMTFRSKDAPGLFTSKIEMVVNAMNSSIMELKVDSLEPSARAELGPFVTKLCEGDCNRSMQRNIGILSWAMGEWYQAAVQRAYLWSKLDRELASKGEFLQAIAEARKKKPARRAATEELEKEAQSASTPSFKKAELVHFMGQQAFEFDIPSKKRSDPTSSVRLEWKIDFDWIGEAQNKVAVMIGVPGKWRKADQRGVLGKLPKLFEDLVEGGQDPSLAVKTIVALVVGEQ
;
A
#
# COMPACT_ATOMS: atom_id res chain seq x y z
N TYR A 1 15.99 21.29 -54.55
CA TYR A 1 16.15 22.34 -53.52
C TYR A 1 17.11 21.82 -52.48
N PRO A 2 18.15 22.57 -52.09
CA PRO A 2 19.13 22.13 -51.10
C PRO A 2 18.57 22.21 -49.68
N GLU A 3 19.05 21.35 -48.79
CA GLU A 3 18.78 21.41 -47.35
C GLU A 3 19.59 22.56 -46.71
N PRO A 4 19.07 23.25 -45.68
CA PRO A 4 19.80 24.32 -45.00
C PRO A 4 20.80 23.76 -43.97
N GLU A 5 22.07 24.10 -44.11
CA GLU A 5 23.11 23.77 -43.13
C GLU A 5 22.99 24.60 -41.84
N LEU A 6 23.26 23.96 -40.70
CA LEU A 6 23.32 24.61 -39.39
C LEU A 6 24.66 25.36 -39.20
N PRO A 7 24.69 26.50 -38.47
CA PRO A 7 25.93 27.23 -38.20
C PRO A 7 26.88 26.44 -37.28
N PRO A 8 28.20 26.66 -37.38
CA PRO A 8 29.21 25.84 -36.69
C PRO A 8 29.19 26.04 -35.17
N SER A 9 29.34 24.93 -34.44
CA SER A 9 29.44 24.92 -32.98
C SER A 9 30.77 25.49 -32.50
N ILE A 10 30.72 26.59 -31.73
CA ILE A 10 31.86 27.09 -30.95
C ILE A 10 31.99 26.23 -29.68
N PRO A 11 33.16 25.64 -29.37
CA PRO A 11 33.33 24.83 -28.16
C PRO A 11 33.55 25.71 -26.93
N ASP A 12 32.59 25.73 -26.00
CA ASP A 12 32.78 26.34 -24.68
C ASP A 12 33.79 25.53 -23.85
N ALA A 13 34.88 26.19 -23.49
CA ALA A 13 35.97 25.58 -22.74
C ALA A 13 35.67 25.59 -21.22
N THR A 14 34.71 24.78 -20.75
CA THR A 14 34.65 24.29 -19.36
C THR A 14 33.69 23.11 -19.18
N SER A 15 33.91 22.34 -18.10
CA SER A 15 33.03 21.26 -17.60
C SER A 15 32.78 20.01 -18.46
N PHE A 16 33.85 19.29 -18.84
CA PHE A 16 33.78 17.82 -18.96
C PHE A 16 35.00 17.14 -18.30
N THR A 17 34.89 16.88 -16.99
CA THR A 17 35.69 15.87 -16.30
C THR A 17 34.76 14.74 -15.88
N PRO A 18 34.81 13.55 -16.51
CA PRO A 18 33.95 12.43 -16.12
C PRO A 18 34.37 11.89 -14.74
N PRO A 19 33.43 11.60 -13.82
CA PRO A 19 33.75 11.04 -12.52
C PRO A 19 34.29 9.61 -12.65
N LYS A 20 35.29 9.27 -11.82
CA LYS A 20 35.87 7.92 -11.77
C LYS A 20 34.83 6.90 -11.29
N GLY A 21 34.79 5.76 -11.97
CA GLY A 21 33.67 4.81 -11.88
C GLY A 21 33.48 4.15 -10.51
N ILE A 22 32.22 3.81 -10.24
CA ILE A 22 31.79 2.98 -9.10
C ILE A 22 31.29 1.63 -9.65
N HIS A 23 32.24 0.79 -10.05
CA HIS A 23 31.98 -0.64 -10.26
C HIS A 23 32.67 -1.42 -9.15
N SER A 24 31.90 -1.93 -8.19
CA SER A 24 32.39 -2.91 -7.22
C SER A 24 31.27 -3.84 -6.76
N SER A 25 31.11 -4.96 -7.46
CA SER A 25 30.44 -6.14 -6.91
C SER A 25 31.26 -6.71 -5.75
N PRO A 26 30.64 -7.32 -4.72
CA PRO A 26 31.33 -7.64 -3.48
C PRO A 26 32.02 -9.02 -3.52
N SER A 27 33.35 -9.04 -3.43
CA SER A 27 34.12 -10.26 -3.20
C SER A 27 35.32 -10.06 -2.26
N ARG A 28 35.15 -10.55 -1.02
CA ARG A 28 36.06 -11.49 -0.36
C ARG A 28 37.59 -11.20 -0.42
N TRP A 29 38.17 -10.66 0.66
CA TRP A 29 39.15 -11.36 1.54
C TRP A 29 39.72 -10.48 2.69
N ARG A 30 40.39 -11.14 3.64
CA ARG A 30 41.09 -10.54 4.80
C ARG A 30 42.44 -9.95 4.35
N ASP A 31 42.97 -8.93 5.04
CA ASP A 31 44.09 -9.13 5.99
C ASP A 31 44.53 -7.85 6.74
N LYS A 32 45.59 -7.97 7.55
CA LYS A 32 45.92 -7.18 8.76
C LYS A 32 46.89 -5.97 8.53
N PRO A 33 47.19 -5.14 9.56
CA PRO A 33 47.47 -3.70 9.38
C PRO A 33 48.96 -3.32 9.40
N ARG A 34 49.28 -2.03 9.13
CA ARG A 34 50.53 -1.40 9.59
C ARG A 34 50.45 0.13 9.73
N THR A 35 51.46 0.70 10.39
CA THR A 35 51.40 1.98 11.14
C THR A 35 52.54 2.96 10.83
N LYS A 36 52.25 4.26 10.99
CA LYS A 36 53.12 5.36 11.48
C LYS A 36 54.51 5.60 10.85
N HIS A 37 54.69 6.84 10.40
CA HIS A 37 55.94 7.63 10.37
C HIS A 37 55.52 9.12 10.38
N SER A 38 56.23 10.13 10.89
CA SER A 38 57.22 10.33 11.96
C SER A 38 57.66 11.81 11.84
N SER A 39 57.55 12.60 12.91
CA SER A 39 58.29 13.88 13.10
C SER A 39 59.79 13.57 13.34
N PRO A 40 60.75 14.50 13.57
CA PRO A 40 60.70 15.98 13.66
C PRO A 40 61.89 16.77 13.03
N LEU A 41 61.81 18.11 12.93
CA LEU A 41 62.97 19.04 12.99
C LEU A 41 62.60 20.44 13.56
N LYS A 42 63.57 21.11 14.21
CA LYS A 42 63.58 22.39 14.96
C LYS A 42 65.05 22.91 14.99
N PRO A 43 65.47 24.09 15.53
CA PRO A 43 64.78 25.35 15.94
C PRO A 43 65.57 26.69 15.67
N SER A 44 65.06 27.84 16.20
CA SER A 44 65.80 29.07 16.67
C SER A 44 66.25 30.15 15.61
N LYS A 45 66.52 31.45 15.89
CA LYS A 45 66.42 32.36 17.08
C LYS A 45 66.59 33.87 16.69
N SER A 46 66.22 34.81 17.59
CA SER A 46 66.78 36.19 17.81
C SER A 46 66.25 37.46 17.05
N ARG A 47 66.78 38.65 17.42
CA ARG A 47 66.26 40.07 17.40
C ARG A 47 67.48 41.05 17.18
N PRO A 48 67.48 42.43 17.28
CA PRO A 48 66.54 43.44 17.86
C PRO A 48 66.43 44.84 17.11
N LEU A 49 65.90 45.89 17.79
CA LEU A 49 66.15 47.37 17.64
C LEU A 49 65.64 48.13 16.36
N GLU A 50 65.27 49.44 16.32
CA GLU A 50 65.35 50.63 17.22
C GLU A 50 64.06 51.53 17.25
N LYS A 51 64.14 52.66 17.99
CA LYS A 51 63.21 53.82 18.21
C LYS A 51 63.97 55.12 17.80
N PRO A 52 63.42 56.38 17.66
CA PRO A 52 62.64 57.06 18.74
C PRO A 52 61.78 58.35 18.48
N SER A 53 60.92 58.67 19.48
CA SER A 53 60.56 60.04 19.98
C SER A 53 59.60 60.94 19.14
N LYS A 54 58.81 61.90 19.67
CA LYS A 54 58.62 62.50 21.03
C LYS A 54 57.13 62.81 21.36
N LYS A 55 56.74 62.52 22.61
CA LYS A 55 55.93 63.30 23.60
C LYS A 55 54.63 64.08 23.22
N SER A 56 53.55 63.70 23.95
CA SER A 56 52.63 64.55 24.78
C SER A 56 51.64 65.54 24.11
N ALA A 57 50.42 65.81 24.62
CA ALA A 57 49.80 65.53 25.93
C ALA A 57 48.24 65.41 25.85
N LEU A 58 47.58 65.06 26.97
CA LEU A 58 46.14 65.28 27.21
C LEU A 58 45.92 66.57 28.04
N PRO A 59 44.82 67.32 27.82
CA PRO A 59 43.75 67.48 28.83
C PRO A 59 42.33 67.40 28.20
N VAL A 60 41.24 66.89 28.79
CA VAL A 60 40.53 67.17 30.08
C VAL A 60 39.60 68.41 30.02
N HIS A 61 38.35 68.23 30.50
CA HIS A 61 37.22 69.19 30.65
C HIS A 61 36.44 69.58 29.37
N ARG A 62 35.11 69.88 29.38
CA ARG A 62 34.04 69.90 30.44
C ARG A 62 32.63 69.94 29.76
N PHE A 63 31.58 69.54 30.50
CA PHE A 63 30.12 69.87 30.44
C PHE A 63 29.65 70.92 29.39
N GLU A 64 28.46 70.91 28.77
CA GLU A 64 27.09 70.42 29.12
C GLU A 64 26.22 70.25 27.83
N PRO A 65 24.96 69.78 27.86
CA PRO A 65 24.12 69.61 26.65
C PRO A 65 23.22 70.83 26.37
N PRO A 66 22.62 70.90 25.17
CA PRO A 66 21.31 71.51 25.00
C PRO A 66 20.25 70.52 24.46
N GLN A 67 19.01 70.77 24.83
CA GLN A 67 17.83 70.00 24.40
C GLN A 67 17.22 70.56 23.11
N ARG A 68 16.52 69.65 22.41
CA ARG A 68 15.24 69.84 21.69
C ARG A 68 15.16 70.66 20.39
N GLU A 69 14.54 69.94 19.44
CA GLU A 69 13.46 70.39 18.55
C GLU A 69 13.80 71.40 17.44
N GLY A 70 13.70 70.92 16.20
CA GLY A 70 13.93 71.69 14.99
C GLY A 70 14.01 70.77 13.77
N GLU A 71 12.86 70.48 13.19
CA GLU A 71 12.64 70.07 11.79
C GLU A 71 13.52 68.96 11.21
N SER A 72 12.88 67.81 10.94
CA SER A 72 13.42 66.79 10.03
C SER A 72 13.45 67.32 8.60
N SER A 73 14.47 68.12 8.29
CA SER A 73 14.93 68.32 6.91
C SER A 73 15.10 66.95 6.27
N ILE A 74 14.48 66.76 5.10
CA ILE A 74 14.76 65.61 4.23
C ILE A 74 16.19 65.80 3.75
N GLN A 75 17.16 65.27 4.50
CA GLN A 75 18.55 65.27 4.08
C GLN A 75 18.64 64.41 2.81
N GLU A 76 18.97 65.05 1.69
CA GLU A 76 19.42 64.33 0.50
C GLU A 76 20.57 63.39 0.91
N PRO A 77 20.60 62.16 0.40
CA PRO A 77 21.54 61.16 0.88
C PRO A 77 22.97 61.59 0.53
N SER A 78 23.75 61.93 1.55
CA SER A 78 25.14 62.37 1.40
C SER A 78 25.93 61.34 0.58
N LEU A 79 26.55 61.79 -0.51
CA LEU A 79 27.43 60.97 -1.32
C LEU A 79 28.73 60.66 -0.55
N ASP A 80 29.35 59.52 -0.84
CA ASP A 80 30.65 59.17 -0.25
C ASP A 80 31.76 60.09 -0.79
N ASP A 81 32.35 60.93 0.07
CA ASP A 81 33.46 61.85 -0.25
C ASP A 81 34.69 61.15 -0.88
N LYS A 82 34.78 59.81 -0.78
CA LYS A 82 35.87 59.01 -1.38
C LYS A 82 35.53 58.45 -2.75
N ALA A 83 34.29 58.58 -3.22
CA ALA A 83 33.85 58.09 -4.52
C ALA A 83 33.85 59.19 -5.59
N HIS A 84 34.18 58.83 -6.84
CA HIS A 84 34.15 59.78 -7.95
C HIS A 84 32.69 60.26 -8.21
N PRO A 85 32.42 61.58 -8.28
CA PRO A 85 31.06 62.13 -8.22
C PRO A 85 30.12 61.62 -9.33
N ALA A 86 30.67 61.28 -10.50
CA ALA A 86 29.91 60.69 -11.61
C ALA A 86 29.29 59.30 -11.31
N ARG A 87 29.64 58.64 -10.18
CA ARG A 87 29.07 57.34 -9.78
C ARG A 87 27.95 57.42 -8.74
N GLN A 88 27.67 58.60 -8.18
CA GLN A 88 26.59 58.85 -7.21
C GLN A 88 26.44 57.76 -6.13
N VAL A 89 27.56 57.30 -5.56
CA VAL A 89 27.56 56.26 -4.53
C VAL A 89 27.10 56.90 -3.21
N LEU A 90 25.96 56.45 -2.70
CA LEU A 90 25.45 56.90 -1.40
C LEU A 90 26.41 56.46 -0.29
N ALA A 91 26.67 57.35 0.67
CA ALA A 91 27.47 57.00 1.84
C ALA A 91 26.78 55.87 2.64
N PHE A 92 27.59 54.90 3.09
CA PHE A 92 27.10 53.76 3.86
C PHE A 92 26.65 54.20 5.26
N ASP A 93 25.34 54.38 5.48
CA ASP A 93 24.74 54.64 6.80
C ASP A 93 24.65 53.32 7.61
N PRO A 94 25.42 53.15 8.71
CA PRO A 94 25.39 51.94 9.53
C PRO A 94 24.04 51.67 10.23
N ASN A 95 23.11 52.62 10.21
CA ASN A 95 21.76 52.48 10.78
C ASN A 95 20.64 52.64 9.74
N GLY A 96 20.97 52.70 8.43
CA GLY A 96 19.99 52.89 7.37
C GLY A 96 18.92 51.79 7.36
N ASP A 97 19.31 50.53 7.53
CA ASP A 97 18.36 49.41 7.51
C ASP A 97 17.46 49.38 8.76
N LYS A 98 17.99 49.71 9.94
CA LYS A 98 17.18 49.86 11.17
C LYS A 98 16.15 51.00 11.07
N ARG A 99 16.45 52.06 10.31
CA ARG A 99 15.48 53.14 10.03
C ARG A 99 14.37 52.65 9.10
N LYS A 100 14.69 51.86 8.08
CA LYS A 100 13.69 51.23 7.19
C LYS A 100 12.80 50.24 7.96
N GLU A 101 13.39 49.38 8.79
CA GLU A 101 12.66 48.47 9.68
C GLU A 101 11.72 49.24 10.60
N LYS A 102 12.19 50.33 11.22
CA LYS A 102 11.34 51.18 12.06
C LYS A 102 10.16 51.76 11.28
N LEU A 103 10.38 52.31 10.08
CA LEU A 103 9.30 52.86 9.24
C LEU A 103 8.29 51.77 8.85
N ALA A 104 8.76 50.58 8.46
CA ALA A 104 7.88 49.45 8.14
C ALA A 104 7.04 48.99 9.35
N LEU A 105 7.63 48.97 10.56
CA LEU A 105 6.90 48.67 11.80
C LEU A 105 5.91 49.78 12.17
N ASP A 106 6.26 51.06 12.00
CA ASP A 106 5.34 52.18 12.24
C ASP A 106 4.15 52.14 11.25
N GLU A 107 4.37 51.74 10.00
CA GLU A 107 3.31 51.50 9.00
C GLU A 107 2.42 50.29 9.35
N GLU A 108 3.00 49.18 9.80
CA GLU A 108 2.26 47.99 10.25
C GLU A 108 1.42 48.32 11.50
N ILE A 109 1.99 49.02 12.48
CA ILE A 109 1.26 49.50 13.67
C ILE A 109 0.11 50.43 13.26
N ALA A 110 0.30 51.30 12.26
CA ALA A 110 -0.78 52.14 11.73
C ALA A 110 -1.88 51.33 11.03
N LYS A 111 -1.54 50.23 10.35
CA LYS A 111 -2.49 49.29 9.76
C LYS A 111 -3.28 48.54 10.83
N LEU A 112 -2.60 47.94 11.81
CA LEU A 112 -3.24 47.22 12.93
C LEU A 112 -4.15 48.11 13.78
N LYS A 113 -3.76 49.38 14.01
CA LYS A 113 -4.62 50.36 14.69
C LYS A 113 -5.90 50.67 13.90
N ARG A 114 -5.85 50.72 12.56
CA ARG A 114 -7.04 50.88 11.71
C ARG A 114 -7.93 49.64 11.76
N ASP A 115 -7.36 48.45 11.61
CA ASP A 115 -8.09 47.18 11.70
C ASP A 115 -8.80 47.03 13.08
N LEU A 116 -8.14 47.40 14.18
CA LEU A 116 -8.74 47.41 15.53
C LEU A 116 -9.87 48.44 15.69
N GLN A 117 -9.80 49.59 15.00
CA GLN A 117 -10.90 50.58 15.01
C GLN A 117 -12.14 50.07 14.28
N VAL A 118 -11.98 49.31 13.20
CA VAL A 118 -13.10 48.64 12.50
C VAL A 118 -13.73 47.57 13.41
N VAL A 119 -12.91 46.71 14.01
CA VAL A 119 -13.40 45.61 14.88
C VAL A 119 -14.03 46.12 16.18
N SER A 120 -13.54 47.21 16.77
CA SER A 120 -14.17 47.80 17.96
C SER A 120 -15.53 48.43 17.67
N LYS A 121 -15.68 49.16 16.56
CA LYS A 121 -16.99 49.67 16.10
C LYS A 121 -18.02 48.56 15.91
N GLU A 122 -17.64 47.47 15.24
CA GLU A 122 -18.56 46.34 15.02
C GLU A 122 -18.90 45.62 16.34
N ASN A 123 -17.93 45.45 17.24
CA ASN A 123 -18.19 44.87 18.57
C ASN A 123 -19.16 45.73 19.41
N ASP A 124 -19.01 47.05 19.39
CA ASP A 124 -19.91 47.95 20.14
C ASP A 124 -21.31 48.00 19.50
N ARG A 125 -21.40 47.90 18.17
CA ARG A 125 -22.66 47.68 17.45
C ARG A 125 -23.31 46.34 17.80
N ILE A 126 -22.56 45.23 17.89
CA ILE A 126 -23.09 43.92 18.31
C ILE A 126 -23.62 44.02 19.75
N ARG A 127 -22.90 44.70 20.66
CA ARG A 127 -23.39 44.99 22.02
C ARG A 127 -24.69 45.79 22.01
N LEU A 128 -24.79 46.84 21.18
CA LEU A 128 -26.01 47.63 21.04
C LEU A 128 -27.18 46.82 20.43
N MET A 129 -26.92 45.94 19.48
CA MET A 129 -27.92 45.01 18.93
C MET A 129 -28.42 44.04 20.00
N GLN A 130 -27.51 43.44 20.79
CA GLN A 130 -27.86 42.54 21.90
C GLN A 130 -28.64 43.26 23.01
N ALA A 131 -28.30 44.53 23.31
CA ALA A 131 -28.98 45.32 24.35
C ALA A 131 -30.35 45.87 23.90
N SER A 132 -30.54 46.16 22.61
CA SER A 132 -31.77 46.78 22.08
C SER A 132 -32.74 45.80 21.42
N GLY A 133 -32.31 44.57 21.12
CA GLY A 133 -33.14 43.55 20.46
C GLY A 133 -33.55 43.87 19.02
N ARG A 134 -33.01 44.94 18.42
CA ARG A 134 -33.29 45.37 17.05
C ARG A 134 -32.08 45.13 16.16
N ILE A 135 -32.32 44.57 14.97
CA ILE A 135 -31.30 44.39 13.94
C ILE A 135 -30.91 45.78 13.41
N LEU A 136 -29.65 46.17 13.61
CA LEU A 136 -29.08 47.40 13.06
C LEU A 136 -28.54 47.12 11.64
N SER A 137 -28.77 48.04 10.69
CA SER A 137 -28.28 47.90 9.31
C SER A 137 -26.75 47.96 9.26
N PHE A 138 -26.11 47.02 8.57
CA PHE A 138 -24.66 46.96 8.46
C PHE A 138 -24.13 48.11 7.58
N ALA A 139 -23.05 48.76 8.00
CA ALA A 139 -22.42 49.84 7.23
C ALA A 139 -21.11 49.39 6.56
N ASP A 140 -20.28 48.65 7.29
CA ASP A 140 -18.89 48.36 6.91
C ASP A 140 -18.63 46.84 6.70
N GLU A 141 -19.56 46.11 6.05
CA GLU A 141 -19.47 44.63 5.86
C GLU A 141 -18.15 44.21 5.21
N GLU A 142 -17.76 44.91 4.14
CA GLU A 142 -16.55 44.58 3.38
C GLU A 142 -15.27 44.87 4.19
N GLU A 143 -15.24 45.91 5.03
CA GLU A 143 -14.07 46.20 5.86
C GLU A 143 -13.90 45.15 6.96
N VAL A 144 -14.97 44.81 7.68
CA VAL A 144 -14.94 43.76 8.71
C VAL A 144 -14.53 42.41 8.09
N PHE A 145 -15.07 42.07 6.92
CA PHE A 145 -14.72 40.83 6.23
C PHE A 145 -13.28 40.81 5.69
N ASN A 146 -12.76 41.96 5.25
CA ASN A 146 -11.35 42.10 4.86
C ASN A 146 -10.40 42.01 6.04
N VAL A 147 -10.76 42.51 7.23
CA VAL A 147 -9.99 42.30 8.48
C VAL A 147 -10.03 40.82 8.86
N VAL A 148 -11.20 40.18 8.86
CA VAL A 148 -11.36 38.74 9.12
C VAL A 148 -10.47 37.91 8.18
N ARG A 149 -10.48 38.17 6.87
CA ARG A 149 -9.60 37.49 5.90
C ARG A 149 -8.12 37.66 6.24
N ARG A 150 -7.66 38.90 6.44
CA ARG A 150 -6.24 39.22 6.70
C ARG A 150 -5.66 38.57 7.96
N HIS A 151 -6.48 38.34 8.98
CA HIS A 151 -6.00 37.82 10.28
C HIS A 151 -6.32 36.34 10.50
N LEU A 152 -7.38 35.80 9.89
CA LEU A 152 -7.81 34.40 10.06
C LEU A 152 -7.54 33.49 8.84
N VAL A 153 -7.15 34.03 7.69
CA VAL A 153 -6.83 33.24 6.47
C VAL A 153 -5.34 33.33 6.09
N ASP A 154 -4.69 34.47 6.33
CA ASP A 154 -3.26 34.66 6.01
C ASP A 154 -2.29 34.04 7.05
N SER A 155 -2.80 33.40 8.12
CA SER A 155 -1.98 32.68 9.10
C SER A 155 -1.54 31.28 8.65
N GLU A 156 -2.18 30.67 7.63
CA GLU A 156 -1.76 29.38 7.06
C GLU A 156 -1.32 29.45 5.58
N THR A 157 -1.49 30.58 4.91
CA THR A 157 -1.19 30.70 3.47
C THR A 157 -0.02 31.65 3.20
N GLN A 158 1.22 31.12 3.22
CA GLN A 158 2.32 31.82 2.54
C GLN A 158 1.95 32.04 1.06
N PRO A 159 2.36 33.16 0.44
CA PRO A 159 2.11 33.38 -0.98
C PRO A 159 2.68 32.20 -1.80
N PRO A 160 1.98 31.75 -2.86
CA PRO A 160 2.39 30.57 -3.60
C PRO A 160 3.84 30.75 -4.09
N PRO A 161 4.74 29.79 -3.86
CA PRO A 161 6.13 29.91 -4.26
C PRO A 161 6.22 30.10 -5.78
N PRO A 162 7.23 30.82 -6.30
CA PRO A 162 7.33 31.09 -7.74
C PRO A 162 7.28 29.78 -8.56
N PRO A 163 6.75 29.81 -9.79
CA PRO A 163 6.44 28.60 -10.56
C PRO A 163 7.67 27.69 -10.77
N SER A 164 8.87 28.26 -10.85
CA SER A 164 10.14 27.51 -10.88
C SER A 164 10.37 26.66 -9.61
N GLN A 165 10.01 27.15 -8.43
CA GLN A 165 10.07 26.37 -7.18
C GLN A 165 8.96 25.33 -7.09
N GLN A 166 7.78 25.57 -7.69
CA GLN A 166 6.71 24.58 -7.75
C GLN A 166 7.12 23.40 -8.65
N LEU A 167 7.65 23.69 -9.85
CA LEU A 167 8.18 22.68 -10.77
C LEU A 167 9.35 21.91 -10.16
N LEU A 168 10.28 22.59 -9.46
CA LEU A 168 11.37 21.93 -8.75
C LEU A 168 10.86 21.01 -7.63
N LYS A 169 9.87 21.46 -6.83
CA LYS A 169 9.25 20.63 -5.79
C LYS A 169 8.50 19.44 -6.37
N ALA A 170 7.85 19.57 -7.53
CA ALA A 170 7.20 18.47 -8.23
C ALA A 170 8.22 17.45 -8.77
N ALA A 171 9.28 17.91 -9.42
CA ALA A 171 10.35 17.06 -9.96
C ALA A 171 11.15 16.31 -8.88
N LEU A 172 11.29 16.90 -7.68
CA LEU A 172 11.97 16.29 -6.54
C LEU A 172 11.06 15.39 -5.67
N ASN A 173 9.78 15.23 -6.01
CA ASN A 173 8.86 14.44 -5.21
C ASN A 173 8.75 13.00 -5.75
N PRO A 174 9.37 11.98 -5.11
CA PRO A 174 9.40 10.62 -5.64
C PRO A 174 8.02 9.95 -5.71
N ALA A 175 7.02 10.48 -4.98
CA ALA A 175 5.65 10.03 -5.06
C ALA A 175 4.95 10.43 -6.38
N ALA A 176 5.43 11.46 -7.09
CA ALA A 176 4.89 11.87 -8.38
C ALA A 176 5.23 10.91 -9.54
N LEU A 177 6.20 10.00 -9.31
CA LEU A 177 6.57 8.93 -10.25
C LEU A 177 5.74 7.64 -10.05
N LEU A 178 4.82 7.61 -9.08
CA LEU A 178 3.98 6.45 -8.80
C LEU A 178 2.53 6.70 -9.25
N PRO A 179 1.89 5.77 -10.01
CA PRO A 179 0.57 5.96 -10.61
C PRO A 179 -0.60 5.89 -9.59
N PHE A 180 -0.33 6.04 -8.29
CA PHE A 180 -1.30 5.89 -7.21
C PHE A 180 -1.45 7.16 -6.34
N GLY A 181 -0.76 8.25 -6.67
CA GLY A 181 -0.95 9.56 -6.03
C GLY A 181 -2.14 10.32 -6.61
N ARG A 182 -2.91 11.02 -5.75
CA ARG A 182 -3.92 11.98 -6.23
C ARG A 182 -3.24 13.06 -7.06
N THR A 183 -3.60 13.18 -8.34
CA THR A 183 -3.19 14.30 -9.17
C THR A 183 -3.80 15.59 -8.63
N THR A 184 -2.97 16.51 -8.13
CA THR A 184 -3.38 17.90 -7.97
C THR A 184 -3.68 18.45 -9.36
N PRO A 185 -4.90 18.91 -9.67
CA PRO A 185 -5.19 19.48 -10.98
C PRO A 185 -4.38 20.78 -11.11
N VAL A 186 -3.33 20.73 -11.94
CA VAL A 186 -2.77 21.95 -12.51
C VAL A 186 -3.88 22.54 -13.37
N VAL A 187 -4.38 23.72 -12.99
CA VAL A 187 -5.32 24.47 -13.81
C VAL A 187 -4.55 24.93 -15.04
N ALA A 188 -4.68 24.16 -16.13
CA ALA A 188 -4.12 24.51 -17.42
C ALA A 188 -4.92 25.67 -18.00
N THR A 189 -4.42 26.89 -17.82
CA THR A 189 -4.90 28.07 -18.54
C THR A 189 -4.32 28.09 -19.95
N ALA A 190 -4.81 27.18 -20.80
CA ALA A 190 -4.70 27.23 -22.26
C ALA A 190 -5.75 26.30 -22.86
N GLU A 191 -6.59 26.82 -23.74
CA GLU A 191 -7.55 26.04 -24.52
C GLU A 191 -6.82 25.39 -25.70
N ASP A 192 -6.07 24.32 -25.43
CA ASP A 192 -5.56 23.46 -26.50
C ASP A 192 -6.72 22.59 -27.02
N GLU A 193 -7.41 23.07 -28.06
CA GLU A 193 -8.27 22.24 -28.92
C GLU A 193 -7.42 21.22 -29.69
N VAL A 194 -6.96 20.18 -28.98
CA VAL A 194 -6.40 18.99 -29.62
C VAL A 194 -7.52 18.30 -30.37
N ASN A 195 -7.44 18.21 -31.71
CA ASN A 195 -8.41 17.49 -32.53
C ASN A 195 -8.37 15.99 -32.18
N ILE A 196 -9.34 15.53 -31.39
CA ILE A 196 -9.37 14.19 -30.74
C ILE A 196 -9.82 13.06 -31.69
N THR A 197 -9.74 13.25 -33.01
CA THR A 197 -10.37 12.34 -33.99
C THR A 197 -9.49 11.16 -34.41
N ASP A 198 -8.20 11.13 -34.08
CA ASP A 198 -7.25 10.15 -34.66
C ASP A 198 -6.31 9.44 -33.66
N ILE A 199 -6.80 9.18 -32.43
CA ILE A 199 -6.16 8.20 -31.52
C ILE A 199 -7.20 7.16 -31.08
N LYS A 200 -7.14 5.98 -31.70
CA LYS A 200 -7.89 4.80 -31.24
C LYS A 200 -7.22 4.17 -30.01
N SER A 201 -8.06 3.73 -29.09
CA SER A 201 -7.78 2.89 -27.91
C SER A 201 -6.82 3.48 -26.85
N HIS A 202 -7.42 3.83 -25.70
CA HIS A 202 -7.00 3.56 -24.30
C HIS A 202 -7.30 4.69 -23.32
N HIS A 203 -8.20 5.62 -23.66
CA HIS A 203 -8.80 6.50 -22.64
C HIS A 203 -9.70 5.69 -21.68
N PRO A 204 -9.66 5.95 -20.36
CA PRO A 204 -10.60 5.36 -19.41
C PRO A 204 -12.04 5.68 -19.83
N ILE A 205 -12.84 4.62 -20.02
CA ILE A 205 -14.27 4.78 -20.31
C ILE A 205 -14.91 5.34 -19.05
N LYS A 206 -15.54 6.51 -19.15
CA LYS A 206 -16.34 7.07 -18.05
C LYS A 206 -17.62 6.27 -17.96
N MET A 207 -17.68 5.34 -17.01
CA MET A 207 -18.85 4.52 -16.73
C MET A 207 -19.51 5.02 -15.44
N THR A 208 -20.80 4.76 -15.28
CA THR A 208 -21.49 5.02 -14.01
C THR A 208 -21.17 3.91 -13.01
N ALA A 209 -21.30 4.18 -11.71
CA ALA A 209 -21.01 3.17 -10.68
C ALA A 209 -21.86 1.89 -10.80
N GLU A 210 -23.07 2.00 -11.38
CA GLU A 210 -23.95 0.86 -11.67
C GLU A 210 -23.44 0.01 -12.85
N GLU A 211 -22.82 0.66 -13.85
CA GLU A 211 -22.20 0.00 -15.00
C GLU A 211 -20.83 -0.61 -14.66
N GLU A 212 -20.04 0.03 -13.77
CA GLU A 212 -18.73 -0.46 -13.32
C GLU A 212 -18.82 -1.68 -12.40
N LEU A 213 -19.84 -1.72 -11.53
CA LEU A 213 -19.98 -2.73 -10.47
C LEU A 213 -19.98 -4.18 -11.01
N PRO A 214 -20.68 -4.54 -12.11
CA PRO A 214 -20.60 -5.86 -12.72
C PRO A 214 -19.18 -6.27 -13.15
N TYR A 215 -18.37 -5.34 -13.67
CA TYR A 215 -16.98 -5.62 -14.06
C TYR A 215 -16.09 -5.85 -12.85
N LEU A 216 -16.26 -5.07 -11.78
CA LEU A 216 -15.55 -5.28 -10.51
C LEU A 216 -15.95 -6.60 -9.84
N GLN A 217 -17.24 -6.98 -9.93
CA GLN A 217 -17.75 -8.25 -9.43
C GLN A 217 -17.39 -9.47 -10.29
N LEU A 218 -16.80 -9.30 -11.48
CA LEU A 218 -16.39 -10.41 -12.32
C LEU A 218 -15.21 -11.19 -11.71
N PHE A 219 -14.31 -10.48 -11.01
CA PHE A 219 -13.09 -11.03 -10.43
C PHE A 219 -13.23 -11.46 -8.96
N SER A 220 -14.45 -11.42 -8.41
CA SER A 220 -14.76 -11.78 -7.03
C SER A 220 -15.63 -13.04 -6.97
N PRO A 221 -15.27 -14.06 -6.16
CA PRO A 221 -16.16 -15.18 -5.85
C PRO A 221 -17.31 -14.78 -4.91
N PHE A 222 -17.30 -13.54 -4.39
CA PHE A 222 -18.25 -13.05 -3.39
C PHE A 222 -19.07 -11.85 -3.87
N ASP A 223 -20.35 -11.91 -3.56
CA ASP A 223 -21.24 -10.74 -3.50
C ASP A 223 -21.04 -10.04 -2.16
N VAL A 224 -20.36 -8.89 -2.19
CA VAL A 224 -20.05 -8.09 -1.01
C VAL A 224 -21.11 -7.00 -0.81
N THR A 225 -21.69 -6.95 0.38
CA THR A 225 -22.58 -5.85 0.81
C THR A 225 -21.93 -5.10 1.95
N SER A 226 -21.98 -3.77 1.93
CA SER A 226 -21.28 -2.91 2.90
C SER A 226 -22.26 -1.93 3.52
N THR A 227 -22.23 -1.81 4.84
CA THR A 227 -22.98 -0.81 5.61
C THR A 227 -22.00 0.06 6.39
N VAL A 228 -22.29 1.35 6.45
CA VAL A 228 -21.43 2.38 7.03
C VAL A 228 -22.18 3.10 8.13
N ALA A 229 -21.57 3.20 9.31
CA ALA A 229 -22.00 4.08 10.39
C ALA A 229 -20.86 5.01 10.78
N ILE A 230 -21.12 6.30 10.87
CA ILE A 230 -20.15 7.27 11.41
C ILE A 230 -20.26 7.22 12.93
N LEU A 231 -19.12 7.04 13.59
CA LEU A 231 -18.99 7.11 15.05
C LEU A 231 -18.50 8.51 15.40
N HIS A 232 -19.22 9.16 16.31
CA HIS A 232 -18.89 10.50 16.77
C HIS A 232 -17.52 10.53 17.48
N SER A 233 -16.86 11.68 17.39
CA SER A 233 -15.55 11.92 18.02
C SER A 233 -15.77 12.29 19.49
N ASP A 234 -15.57 11.33 20.39
CA ASP A 234 -15.50 11.60 21.82
C ASP A 234 -14.11 12.18 22.15
N GLY A 235 -14.03 13.52 22.14
CA GLY A 235 -12.88 14.30 22.63
C GLY A 235 -11.57 14.02 21.89
N GLU A 236 -10.70 13.22 22.51
CA GLU A 236 -9.36 12.89 21.98
C GLU A 236 -9.38 11.89 20.81
N GLN A 237 -10.52 11.24 20.56
CA GLN A 237 -10.59 10.19 19.53
C GLN A 237 -10.93 10.81 18.16
N PRO A 238 -10.14 10.56 17.10
CA PRO A 238 -10.44 11.10 15.77
C PRO A 238 -11.79 10.56 15.26
N LEU A 239 -12.42 11.28 14.33
CA LEU A 239 -13.65 10.83 13.69
C LEU A 239 -13.50 9.40 13.14
N ARG A 240 -14.37 8.49 13.56
CA ARG A 240 -14.30 7.07 13.19
C ARG A 240 -15.47 6.68 12.30
N GLN A 241 -15.22 5.74 11.42
CA GLN A 241 -16.20 5.15 10.53
C GLN A 241 -16.21 3.64 10.78
N ARG A 242 -17.33 3.13 11.30
CA ARG A 242 -17.57 1.70 11.44
C ARG A 242 -18.12 1.18 10.11
N ARG A 243 -17.45 0.20 9.51
CA ARG A 243 -17.91 -0.48 8.30
C ARG A 243 -18.19 -1.93 8.63
N ILE A 244 -19.39 -2.39 8.31
CA ILE A 244 -19.80 -3.79 8.44
C ILE A 244 -20.00 -4.33 7.03
N MET A 245 -19.15 -5.28 6.65
CA MET A 245 -19.14 -5.93 5.34
C MET A 245 -19.63 -7.37 5.48
N THR A 246 -20.58 -7.76 4.64
CA THR A 246 -21.09 -9.14 4.56
C THR A 246 -20.73 -9.72 3.20
N PHE A 247 -19.95 -10.80 3.23
CA PHE A 247 -19.49 -11.58 2.08
C PHE A 247 -20.39 -12.80 1.93
N ARG A 248 -20.87 -13.05 0.71
CA ARG A 248 -21.72 -14.20 0.37
C ARG A 248 -21.21 -14.85 -0.91
N SER A 249 -21.15 -16.18 -0.98
CA SER A 249 -20.78 -16.90 -2.20
C SER A 249 -21.72 -16.57 -3.37
N LYS A 250 -21.15 -16.13 -4.50
CA LYS A 250 -21.88 -15.70 -5.70
C LYS A 250 -22.39 -16.88 -6.53
N ASP A 251 -21.50 -17.82 -6.85
CA ASP A 251 -21.80 -18.95 -7.75
C ASP A 251 -22.85 -19.91 -7.18
N ALA A 252 -22.86 -20.06 -5.86
CA ALA A 252 -23.80 -20.90 -5.14
C ALA A 252 -24.18 -20.22 -3.81
N PRO A 253 -25.30 -19.48 -3.74
CA PRO A 253 -25.62 -18.66 -2.58
C PRO A 253 -25.84 -19.51 -1.33
N GLY A 254 -25.08 -19.22 -0.27
CA GLY A 254 -25.13 -19.93 1.01
C GLY A 254 -24.33 -21.24 1.06
N LEU A 255 -23.20 -21.32 0.34
CA LEU A 255 -22.07 -22.22 0.67
C LEU A 255 -21.07 -21.54 1.61
N PHE A 256 -20.94 -20.21 1.50
CA PHE A 256 -20.08 -19.42 2.38
C PHE A 256 -20.73 -18.09 2.73
N THR A 257 -20.73 -17.78 4.03
CA THR A 257 -21.12 -16.50 4.59
C THR A 257 -20.09 -16.01 5.60
N SER A 258 -19.71 -14.74 5.52
CA SER A 258 -18.80 -14.10 6.46
C SER A 258 -19.22 -12.66 6.72
N LYS A 259 -19.14 -12.22 7.98
CA LYS A 259 -19.45 -10.86 8.41
C LYS A 259 -18.21 -10.27 9.09
N ILE A 260 -17.70 -9.19 8.53
CA ILE A 260 -16.50 -8.49 8.98
C ILE A 260 -16.91 -7.10 9.49
N GLU A 261 -16.47 -6.75 10.69
CA GLU A 261 -16.56 -5.39 11.23
C GLU A 261 -15.16 -4.76 11.22
N MET A 262 -15.05 -3.55 10.68
CA MET A 262 -13.84 -2.75 10.81
C MET A 262 -14.12 -1.32 11.23
N VAL A 263 -13.25 -0.78 12.07
CA VAL A 263 -13.27 0.62 12.49
C VAL A 263 -12.13 1.34 11.78
N VAL A 264 -12.49 2.32 10.96
CA VAL A 264 -11.56 3.12 10.15
C VAL A 264 -11.52 4.54 10.71
N ASN A 265 -10.34 5.16 10.81
CA ASN A 265 -10.26 6.60 11.07
C ASN A 265 -10.62 7.37 9.80
N ALA A 266 -11.67 8.18 9.86
CA ALA A 266 -12.23 8.88 8.69
C ALA A 266 -11.29 9.93 8.08
N MET A 267 -10.37 10.48 8.88
CA MET A 267 -9.46 11.55 8.44
C MET A 267 -8.27 11.02 7.63
N ASN A 268 -7.72 9.85 8.01
CA ASN A 268 -6.53 9.27 7.36
C ASN A 268 -6.82 7.92 6.66
N SER A 269 -8.06 7.43 6.69
CA SER A 269 -8.49 6.12 6.17
C SER A 269 -7.74 4.90 6.72
N SER A 270 -7.03 5.03 7.84
CA SER A 270 -6.33 3.91 8.48
C SER A 270 -7.28 2.98 9.24
N ILE A 271 -7.07 1.67 9.11
CA ILE A 271 -7.84 0.65 9.83
C ILE A 271 -7.36 0.62 11.28
N MET A 272 -8.21 1.04 12.21
CA MET A 272 -7.94 1.02 13.64
C MET A 272 -8.24 -0.35 14.25
N GLU A 273 -9.37 -0.95 13.90
CA GLU A 273 -9.77 -2.29 14.37
C GLU A 273 -10.32 -3.11 13.21
N LEU A 274 -10.06 -4.42 13.24
CA LEU A 274 -10.60 -5.42 12.30
C LEU A 274 -11.05 -6.63 13.11
N LYS A 275 -12.29 -7.06 12.93
CA LYS A 275 -12.94 -8.19 13.62
C LYS A 275 -13.80 -8.97 12.63
N VAL A 276 -13.94 -10.27 12.85
CA VAL A 276 -14.84 -11.13 12.09
C VAL A 276 -15.95 -11.60 13.02
N ASP A 277 -17.11 -10.95 12.93
CA ASP A 277 -18.29 -11.18 13.77
C ASP A 277 -18.86 -12.59 13.60
N SER A 278 -18.84 -13.08 12.36
CA SER A 278 -19.39 -14.38 11.99
C SER A 278 -18.59 -14.95 10.83
N LEU A 279 -18.12 -16.18 11.00
CA LEU A 279 -17.48 -16.98 9.96
C LEU A 279 -18.25 -18.29 9.79
N GLU A 280 -18.46 -18.67 8.53
CA GLU A 280 -19.05 -19.93 8.09
C GLU A 280 -18.52 -21.12 8.95
N PRO A 281 -19.39 -21.94 9.57
CA PRO A 281 -18.95 -23.04 10.43
C PRO A 281 -17.95 -23.99 9.76
N SER A 282 -18.16 -24.27 8.47
CA SER A 282 -17.28 -25.11 7.64
C SER A 282 -15.86 -24.54 7.47
N ALA A 283 -15.71 -23.21 7.45
CA ALA A 283 -14.41 -22.56 7.31
C ALA A 283 -13.65 -22.42 8.64
N ARG A 284 -14.34 -22.53 9.77
CA ARG A 284 -13.80 -22.19 11.10
C ARG A 284 -12.57 -23.01 11.50
N ALA A 285 -12.49 -24.27 11.08
CA ALA A 285 -11.38 -25.16 11.43
C ALA A 285 -10.06 -24.84 10.70
N GLU A 286 -10.12 -24.31 9.47
CA GLU A 286 -8.95 -24.04 8.63
C GLU A 286 -8.62 -22.54 8.60
N LEU A 287 -9.61 -21.72 8.26
CA LEU A 287 -9.47 -20.28 8.11
C LEU A 287 -9.51 -19.54 9.47
N GLY A 288 -10.24 -20.06 10.47
CA GLY A 288 -10.36 -19.44 11.79
C GLY A 288 -9.02 -19.12 12.48
N PRO A 289 -8.05 -20.05 12.55
CA PRO A 289 -6.71 -19.78 13.08
C PRO A 289 -5.93 -18.70 12.31
N PHE A 290 -6.17 -18.53 11.02
CA PHE A 290 -5.55 -17.47 10.21
C PHE A 290 -6.20 -16.10 10.48
N VAL A 291 -7.54 -16.06 10.54
CA VAL A 291 -8.33 -14.87 10.91
C VAL A 291 -7.91 -14.34 12.28
N THR A 292 -7.77 -15.22 13.25
CA THR A 292 -7.36 -14.90 14.63
C THR A 292 -6.00 -14.21 14.64
N LYS A 293 -4.99 -14.78 13.96
CA LYS A 293 -3.65 -14.18 13.82
C LYS A 293 -3.68 -12.77 13.22
N LEU A 294 -4.49 -12.54 12.18
CA LEU A 294 -4.62 -11.22 11.55
C LEU A 294 -5.31 -10.16 12.43
N CYS A 295 -6.31 -10.56 13.22
CA CYS A 295 -7.09 -9.64 14.06
C CYS A 295 -6.37 -9.29 15.36
N GLU A 296 -5.81 -10.30 16.05
CA GLU A 296 -5.20 -10.16 17.38
C GLU A 296 -3.78 -9.57 17.29
N GLY A 297 -3.03 -9.88 16.22
CA GLY A 297 -1.74 -9.24 15.94
C GLY A 297 -0.51 -10.11 16.16
N ASP A 298 -0.67 -11.42 16.39
CA ASP A 298 0.41 -12.43 16.45
C ASP A 298 1.02 -12.72 15.06
N CYS A 299 1.24 -11.69 14.25
CA CYS A 299 1.71 -11.77 12.87
C CYS A 299 2.57 -10.56 12.49
N ASN A 300 3.11 -10.57 11.27
CA ASN A 300 3.90 -9.46 10.75
C ASN A 300 3.08 -8.16 10.68
N ARG A 301 3.73 -7.01 10.87
CA ARG A 301 3.10 -5.67 10.79
C ARG A 301 2.33 -5.41 9.49
N SER A 302 2.70 -6.08 8.39
CA SER A 302 2.02 -6.03 7.08
C SER A 302 0.72 -6.85 7.02
N MET A 303 0.58 -7.87 7.85
CA MET A 303 -0.60 -8.74 7.96
C MET A 303 -1.61 -8.22 8.99
N GLN A 304 -1.12 -7.61 10.07
CA GLN A 304 -1.95 -7.12 11.17
C GLN A 304 -3.04 -6.16 10.66
N ARG A 305 -4.31 -6.51 10.92
CA ARG A 305 -5.51 -5.74 10.53
C ARG A 305 -5.62 -5.47 9.02
N ASN A 306 -5.00 -6.30 8.18
CA ASN A 306 -5.04 -6.18 6.73
C ASN A 306 -6.30 -6.85 6.13
N ILE A 307 -7.30 -6.04 5.79
CA ILE A 307 -8.55 -6.49 5.15
C ILE A 307 -8.34 -7.15 3.78
N GLY A 308 -7.31 -6.74 3.02
CA GLY A 308 -7.01 -7.30 1.70
C GLY A 308 -6.64 -8.77 1.80
N ILE A 309 -5.60 -9.07 2.59
CA ILE A 309 -5.15 -10.44 2.89
C ILE A 309 -6.30 -11.30 3.46
N LEU A 310 -7.10 -10.73 4.36
CA LEU A 310 -8.26 -11.42 4.95
C LEU A 310 -9.31 -11.81 3.90
N SER A 311 -9.67 -10.87 3.01
CA SER A 311 -10.66 -11.10 1.94
C SER A 311 -10.13 -12.05 0.85
N TRP A 312 -8.84 -12.00 0.55
CA TRP A 312 -8.15 -12.91 -0.37
C TRP A 312 -8.17 -14.34 0.17
N ALA A 313 -7.72 -14.54 1.42
CA ALA A 313 -7.73 -15.85 2.07
C ALA A 313 -9.15 -16.46 2.20
N MET A 314 -10.18 -15.63 2.40
CA MET A 314 -11.57 -16.09 2.32
C MET A 314 -11.92 -16.64 0.92
N GLY A 315 -11.52 -15.93 -0.13
CA GLY A 315 -11.78 -16.30 -1.53
C GLY A 315 -11.06 -17.57 -1.94
N GLU A 316 -9.75 -17.64 -1.66
CA GLU A 316 -8.89 -18.80 -1.90
C GLU A 316 -9.40 -20.04 -1.15
N TRP A 317 -9.76 -19.88 0.14
CA TRP A 317 -10.37 -20.97 0.91
C TRP A 317 -11.67 -21.45 0.27
N TYR A 318 -12.56 -20.54 -0.13
CA TYR A 318 -13.84 -20.92 -0.75
C TYR A 318 -13.63 -21.69 -2.05
N GLN A 319 -12.74 -21.24 -2.93
CA GLN A 319 -12.44 -21.94 -4.19
C GLN A 319 -11.85 -23.33 -3.94
N ALA A 320 -10.85 -23.44 -3.06
CA ALA A 320 -10.22 -24.71 -2.72
C ALA A 320 -11.20 -25.68 -2.03
N ALA A 321 -12.02 -25.19 -1.10
CA ALA A 321 -13.04 -26.00 -0.42
C ALA A 321 -14.16 -26.47 -1.37
N VAL A 322 -14.54 -25.65 -2.37
CA VAL A 322 -15.48 -26.03 -3.42
C VAL A 322 -14.90 -27.13 -4.31
N GLN A 323 -13.65 -27.00 -4.77
CA GLN A 323 -12.94 -28.05 -5.55
C GLN A 323 -12.86 -29.37 -4.76
N ARG A 324 -12.48 -29.29 -3.49
CA ARG A 324 -12.44 -30.42 -2.55
C ARG A 324 -13.80 -31.08 -2.38
N ALA A 325 -14.87 -30.29 -2.21
CA ALA A 325 -16.23 -30.80 -2.08
C ALA A 325 -16.75 -31.47 -3.37
N TYR A 326 -16.39 -30.94 -4.55
CA TYR A 326 -16.67 -31.60 -5.83
C TYR A 326 -15.97 -32.95 -5.95
N LEU A 327 -14.70 -33.05 -5.54
CA LEU A 327 -13.95 -34.30 -5.57
C LEU A 327 -14.56 -35.35 -4.62
N TRP A 328 -14.96 -34.98 -3.41
CA TRP A 328 -15.61 -35.90 -2.48
C TRP A 328 -17.00 -36.33 -2.96
N SER A 329 -17.81 -35.42 -3.51
CA SER A 329 -19.11 -35.80 -4.09
C SER A 329 -18.95 -36.71 -5.33
N LYS A 330 -17.93 -36.50 -6.16
CA LYS A 330 -17.58 -37.41 -7.27
C LYS A 330 -17.22 -38.81 -6.76
N LEU A 331 -16.32 -38.89 -5.78
CA LEU A 331 -15.90 -40.16 -5.20
C LEU A 331 -17.04 -40.88 -4.47
N ASP A 332 -17.87 -40.17 -3.71
CA ASP A 332 -19.03 -40.74 -3.02
C ASP A 332 -20.05 -41.35 -4.00
N ARG A 333 -20.32 -40.68 -5.12
CA ARG A 333 -21.18 -41.22 -6.19
C ARG A 333 -20.58 -42.47 -6.85
N GLU A 334 -19.28 -42.45 -7.17
CA GLU A 334 -18.59 -43.62 -7.72
C GLU A 334 -18.54 -44.79 -6.71
N LEU A 335 -18.35 -44.49 -5.42
CA LEU A 335 -18.36 -45.48 -4.34
C LEU A 335 -19.77 -45.94 -3.97
N ALA A 336 -20.82 -45.19 -4.30
CA ALA A 336 -22.20 -45.67 -4.21
C ALA A 336 -22.48 -46.73 -5.28
N SER A 337 -21.97 -46.55 -6.51
CA SER A 337 -22.02 -47.57 -7.58
C SER A 337 -20.92 -48.65 -7.45
N LYS A 338 -20.75 -49.20 -6.24
CA LYS A 338 -19.70 -50.17 -5.81
C LYS A 338 -19.30 -51.24 -6.85
N GLY A 339 -20.25 -51.74 -7.63
CA GLY A 339 -19.99 -52.71 -8.70
C GLY A 339 -19.24 -52.12 -9.90
N GLU A 340 -19.63 -50.93 -10.36
CA GLU A 340 -19.02 -50.22 -11.49
C GLU A 340 -17.62 -49.72 -11.14
N PHE A 341 -17.42 -49.16 -9.94
CA PHE A 341 -16.11 -48.69 -9.49
C PHE A 341 -15.06 -49.81 -9.47
N LEU A 342 -15.40 -50.99 -8.94
CA LEU A 342 -14.52 -52.16 -8.96
C LEU A 342 -14.31 -52.71 -10.38
N GLN A 343 -15.32 -52.65 -11.26
CA GLN A 343 -15.19 -53.06 -12.66
C GLN A 343 -14.29 -52.12 -13.45
N ALA A 344 -14.47 -50.80 -13.31
CA ALA A 344 -13.59 -49.79 -13.91
C ALA A 344 -12.14 -49.93 -13.43
N ILE A 345 -11.93 -50.23 -12.15
CA ILE A 345 -10.61 -50.58 -11.59
C ILE A 345 -10.04 -51.86 -12.25
N ALA A 346 -10.86 -52.90 -12.41
CA ALA A 346 -10.43 -54.14 -13.06
C ALA A 346 -10.10 -53.96 -14.56
N GLU A 347 -10.83 -53.07 -15.25
CA GLU A 347 -10.57 -52.70 -16.65
C GLU A 347 -9.33 -51.82 -16.81
N ALA A 348 -9.12 -50.86 -15.90
CA ALA A 348 -7.89 -50.06 -15.83
C ALA A 348 -6.64 -50.94 -15.67
N ARG A 349 -6.72 -52.07 -14.95
CA ARG A 349 -5.64 -53.07 -14.91
C ARG A 349 -5.47 -53.88 -16.20
N LYS A 350 -6.57 -54.18 -16.92
CA LYS A 350 -6.52 -54.95 -18.17
C LYS A 350 -5.90 -54.13 -19.31
N LYS A 351 -6.10 -52.81 -19.31
CA LYS A 351 -5.41 -51.88 -20.22
C LYS A 351 -3.93 -51.77 -19.80
N LYS A 352 -3.05 -52.57 -20.43
CA LYS A 352 -1.59 -52.43 -20.34
C LYS A 352 -1.18 -50.97 -20.58
N PRO A 353 -0.13 -50.45 -19.92
CA PRO A 353 0.33 -49.08 -20.11
C PRO A 353 1.06 -48.92 -21.46
N ALA A 354 0.29 -48.78 -22.54
CA ALA A 354 0.79 -48.30 -23.82
C ALA A 354 1.20 -46.83 -23.68
N ARG A 355 2.51 -46.59 -23.58
CA ARG A 355 3.08 -45.25 -23.38
C ARG A 355 2.65 -44.26 -24.48
N ARG A 356 2.19 -43.08 -24.05
CA ARG A 356 2.34 -41.77 -24.74
C ARG A 356 1.51 -41.47 -25.99
N ALA A 357 0.43 -42.18 -26.29
CA ALA A 357 -0.49 -41.79 -27.39
C ALA A 357 -1.94 -41.52 -26.94
N ALA A 358 -2.38 -42.03 -25.78
CA ALA A 358 -3.78 -41.98 -25.37
C ALA A 358 -4.20 -40.74 -24.55
N THR A 359 -3.28 -39.79 -24.33
CA THR A 359 -3.59 -38.56 -23.56
C THR A 359 -4.57 -37.66 -24.33
N GLU A 360 -4.39 -37.51 -25.65
CA GLU A 360 -5.21 -36.61 -26.48
C GLU A 360 -6.63 -37.12 -26.77
N GLU A 361 -6.90 -38.42 -26.64
CA GLU A 361 -8.26 -38.98 -26.86
C GLU A 361 -9.08 -38.98 -25.57
N LEU A 362 -8.47 -39.29 -24.42
CA LEU A 362 -9.13 -39.17 -23.11
C LEU A 362 -9.41 -37.71 -22.73
N GLU A 363 -8.58 -36.76 -23.14
CA GLU A 363 -8.86 -35.32 -22.95
C GLU A 363 -10.08 -34.85 -23.77
N LYS A 364 -10.31 -35.42 -24.96
CA LYS A 364 -11.47 -35.08 -25.80
C LYS A 364 -12.78 -35.66 -25.26
N GLU A 365 -12.77 -36.88 -24.71
CA GLU A 365 -13.95 -37.41 -24.02
C GLU A 365 -14.21 -36.67 -22.68
N ALA A 366 -13.17 -36.36 -21.90
CA ALA A 366 -13.30 -35.62 -20.64
C ALA A 366 -13.90 -34.21 -20.82
N GLN A 367 -13.68 -33.56 -21.96
CA GLN A 367 -14.24 -32.23 -22.29
C GLN A 367 -15.71 -32.26 -22.74
N SER A 368 -16.30 -33.43 -23.00
CA SER A 368 -17.72 -33.58 -23.37
C SER A 368 -18.62 -34.11 -22.24
N ALA A 369 -18.02 -34.52 -21.11
CA ALA A 369 -18.77 -34.79 -19.90
C ALA A 369 -19.36 -33.50 -19.34
N SER A 370 -20.67 -33.30 -19.54
CA SER A 370 -21.41 -32.15 -18.98
C SER A 370 -21.09 -31.97 -17.50
N THR A 371 -20.66 -30.78 -17.10
CA THR A 371 -20.34 -30.43 -15.71
C THR A 371 -21.44 -30.98 -14.79
N PRO A 372 -21.16 -31.96 -13.91
CA PRO A 372 -22.23 -32.63 -13.20
C PRO A 372 -22.97 -31.60 -12.35
N SER A 373 -24.29 -31.55 -12.47
CA SER A 373 -25.12 -30.67 -11.63
C SER A 373 -25.17 -31.23 -10.21
N PHE A 374 -24.14 -30.90 -9.42
CA PHE A 374 -24.05 -31.27 -8.02
C PHE A 374 -25.14 -30.54 -7.23
N LYS A 375 -25.89 -31.28 -6.42
CA LYS A 375 -26.94 -30.68 -5.58
C LYS A 375 -26.25 -29.88 -4.47
N LYS A 376 -26.65 -28.62 -4.29
CA LYS A 376 -26.12 -27.72 -3.25
C LYS A 376 -25.98 -28.40 -1.88
N ALA A 377 -26.97 -29.20 -1.48
CA ALA A 377 -26.97 -29.90 -0.19
C ALA A 377 -25.81 -30.93 -0.03
N GLU A 378 -25.42 -31.60 -1.11
CA GLU A 378 -24.28 -32.53 -1.12
C GLU A 378 -22.97 -31.75 -0.94
N LEU A 379 -22.80 -30.63 -1.66
CA LEU A 379 -21.61 -29.79 -1.53
C LEU A 379 -21.48 -29.19 -0.12
N VAL A 380 -22.56 -28.68 0.47
CA VAL A 380 -22.55 -28.09 1.83
C VAL A 380 -22.08 -29.10 2.88
N HIS A 381 -22.44 -30.38 2.76
CA HIS A 381 -21.93 -31.44 3.63
C HIS A 381 -20.40 -31.60 3.51
N PHE A 382 -19.89 -31.54 2.28
CA PHE A 382 -18.48 -31.75 1.96
C PHE A 382 -17.59 -30.49 2.10
N MET A 383 -18.12 -29.27 2.23
CA MET A 383 -17.31 -28.04 2.32
C MET A 383 -16.34 -28.04 3.52
N GLY A 384 -16.82 -28.43 4.71
CA GLY A 384 -16.08 -28.35 5.98
C GLY A 384 -15.42 -29.66 6.43
N GLN A 385 -15.63 -30.75 5.68
CA GLN A 385 -14.87 -31.97 5.87
C GLN A 385 -13.39 -31.72 5.51
N GLN A 386 -12.46 -32.48 6.09
CA GLN A 386 -11.02 -32.41 5.79
C GLN A 386 -10.45 -33.77 5.36
N ALA A 387 -11.14 -34.86 5.68
CA ALA A 387 -10.76 -36.20 5.31
C ALA A 387 -12.00 -37.00 4.88
N PHE A 388 -11.85 -37.77 3.81
CA PHE A 388 -12.88 -38.62 3.23
C PHE A 388 -12.43 -40.08 3.32
N GLU A 389 -13.19 -40.91 4.03
CA GLU A 389 -12.83 -42.29 4.34
C GLU A 389 -13.87 -43.26 3.74
N PHE A 390 -13.37 -44.32 3.10
CA PHE A 390 -14.20 -45.37 2.52
C PHE A 390 -13.55 -46.75 2.65
N ASP A 391 -14.39 -47.77 2.80
CA ASP A 391 -13.94 -49.16 2.80
C ASP A 391 -13.84 -49.73 1.38
N ILE A 392 -12.75 -50.44 1.12
CA ILE A 392 -12.58 -51.30 -0.04
C ILE A 392 -13.26 -52.65 0.28
N PRO A 393 -14.39 -53.00 -0.36
CA PRO A 393 -15.04 -54.28 -0.13
C PRO A 393 -14.19 -55.44 -0.65
N SER A 394 -14.05 -56.49 0.15
CA SER A 394 -13.30 -57.70 -0.21
C SER A 394 -14.17 -58.66 -1.03
N LYS A 395 -13.54 -59.48 -1.90
CA LYS A 395 -14.23 -60.49 -2.73
C LYS A 395 -14.90 -61.60 -1.90
N LYS A 396 -14.56 -61.75 -0.62
CA LYS A 396 -15.13 -62.74 0.30
C LYS A 396 -15.57 -62.05 1.59
N ARG A 397 -16.84 -62.24 1.96
CA ARG A 397 -17.50 -61.72 3.18
C ARG A 397 -16.79 -62.00 4.52
N SER A 398 -15.77 -62.87 4.55
CA SER A 398 -14.99 -63.24 5.74
C SER A 398 -13.58 -62.64 5.77
N ASP A 399 -13.11 -62.00 4.69
CA ASP A 399 -11.79 -61.39 4.65
C ASP A 399 -11.85 -59.94 5.15
N PRO A 400 -10.87 -59.51 5.98
CA PRO A 400 -10.89 -58.19 6.60
C PRO A 400 -10.82 -57.09 5.54
N THR A 401 -11.67 -56.07 5.69
CA THR A 401 -11.72 -54.92 4.79
C THR A 401 -10.48 -54.04 4.96
N SER A 402 -10.05 -53.42 3.86
CA SER A 402 -9.04 -52.35 3.88
C SER A 402 -9.76 -51.02 3.76
N SER A 403 -9.47 -50.05 4.63
CA SER A 403 -10.00 -48.68 4.47
C SER A 403 -9.00 -47.79 3.73
N VAL A 404 -9.50 -46.80 3.02
CA VAL A 404 -8.70 -45.70 2.44
C VAL A 404 -9.27 -44.40 2.97
N ARG A 405 -8.39 -43.59 3.54
CA ARG A 405 -8.69 -42.24 4.03
C ARG A 405 -7.87 -41.24 3.22
N LEU A 406 -8.56 -40.45 2.42
CA LEU A 406 -8.02 -39.28 1.75
C LEU A 406 -8.05 -38.11 2.74
N GLU A 407 -7.01 -37.32 2.79
CA GLU A 407 -6.97 -36.08 3.56
C GLU A 407 -6.66 -34.92 2.60
N TRP A 408 -7.41 -33.83 2.70
CA TRP A 408 -7.18 -32.60 1.95
C TRP A 408 -7.36 -31.44 2.92
N LYS A 409 -6.23 -30.90 3.38
CA LYS A 409 -6.17 -29.76 4.29
C LYS A 409 -5.79 -28.49 3.54
N ILE A 410 -6.46 -27.39 3.88
CA ILE A 410 -6.14 -26.05 3.37
C ILE A 410 -5.40 -25.30 4.49
N ASP A 411 -4.11 -25.02 4.26
CA ASP A 411 -3.32 -24.08 5.08
C ASP A 411 -3.20 -22.72 4.34
N PHE A 412 -2.67 -21.68 5.00
CA PHE A 412 -2.46 -20.35 4.39
C PHE A 412 -1.03 -19.87 4.56
N ASP A 413 -0.54 -19.16 3.54
CA ASP A 413 0.75 -18.47 3.58
C ASP A 413 0.62 -17.07 4.26
N TRP A 414 1.64 -16.21 4.17
CA TRP A 414 1.63 -14.87 4.76
C TRP A 414 0.92 -13.80 3.90
N ILE A 415 0.65 -14.08 2.63
CA ILE A 415 -0.12 -13.24 1.69
C ILE A 415 -1.62 -13.61 1.76
N GLY A 416 -1.96 -14.79 2.28
CA GLY A 416 -3.31 -15.35 2.33
C GLY A 416 -3.60 -16.33 1.19
N GLU A 417 -2.58 -16.78 0.45
CA GLU A 417 -2.69 -17.79 -0.59
C GLU A 417 -2.93 -19.18 0.05
N ALA A 418 -3.85 -19.96 -0.53
CA ALA A 418 -4.22 -21.27 0.00
C ALA A 418 -3.22 -22.36 -0.41
N GLN A 419 -2.62 -23.02 0.58
CA GLN A 419 -1.73 -24.16 0.40
C GLN A 419 -2.52 -25.47 0.59
N ASN A 420 -2.84 -26.12 -0.53
CA ASN A 420 -3.54 -27.40 -0.55
C ASN A 420 -2.57 -28.56 -0.25
N LYS A 421 -2.82 -29.30 0.84
CA LYS A 421 -2.08 -30.52 1.19
C LYS A 421 -2.99 -31.72 1.07
N VAL A 422 -2.78 -32.52 0.03
CA VAL A 422 -3.57 -33.72 -0.27
C VAL A 422 -2.73 -34.97 0.02
N ALA A 423 -3.23 -35.87 0.86
CA ALA A 423 -2.53 -37.07 1.29
C ALA A 423 -3.46 -38.30 1.30
N VAL A 424 -2.89 -39.50 1.23
CA VAL A 424 -3.63 -40.77 1.28
C VAL A 424 -3.08 -41.66 2.39
N MET A 425 -3.96 -42.06 3.30
CA MET A 425 -3.72 -43.08 4.32
C MET A 425 -4.47 -44.36 3.98
N ILE A 426 -3.82 -45.51 4.19
CA ILE A 426 -4.40 -46.82 3.86
C ILE A 426 -4.45 -47.69 5.12
N GLY A 427 -5.66 -47.96 5.59
CA GLY A 427 -5.98 -48.85 6.68
C GLY A 427 -5.92 -50.32 6.23
N VAL A 428 -4.71 -50.86 6.08
CA VAL A 428 -4.53 -52.27 5.69
C VAL A 428 -4.61 -53.23 6.90
N PRO A 429 -5.35 -54.35 6.81
CA PRO A 429 -5.43 -55.39 7.85
C PRO A 429 -4.07 -55.88 8.35
N GLY A 430 -3.97 -56.12 9.67
CA GLY A 430 -2.71 -56.54 10.31
C GLY A 430 -2.12 -57.87 9.79
N LYS A 431 -2.92 -58.75 9.17
CA LYS A 431 -2.44 -59.97 8.51
C LYS A 431 -1.59 -59.64 7.26
N TRP A 432 -2.00 -58.63 6.48
CA TRP A 432 -1.31 -58.21 5.27
C TRP A 432 -0.01 -57.46 5.59
N ARG A 433 -0.01 -56.58 6.60
CA ARG A 433 1.23 -55.95 7.08
C ARG A 433 2.29 -56.96 7.55
N LYS A 434 1.89 -58.17 7.96
CA LYS A 434 2.79 -59.28 8.29
C LYS A 434 3.25 -60.08 7.06
N ALA A 435 2.49 -60.05 5.97
CA ALA A 435 2.83 -60.67 4.69
C ALA A 435 3.72 -59.76 3.82
N ASP A 436 3.56 -58.43 3.92
CA ASP A 436 4.39 -57.44 3.24
C ASP A 436 5.78 -57.32 3.88
N GLN A 437 6.62 -58.32 3.62
CA GLN A 437 8.03 -58.34 4.03
C GLN A 437 8.89 -57.25 3.37
N ARG A 438 8.35 -56.53 2.36
CA ARG A 438 9.07 -55.52 1.58
C ARG A 438 8.67 -54.08 1.92
N GLY A 439 7.67 -53.89 2.78
CA GLY A 439 7.13 -52.59 3.16
C GLY A 439 6.58 -51.79 1.96
N VAL A 440 6.03 -52.46 0.95
CA VAL A 440 5.46 -51.81 -0.25
C VAL A 440 4.22 -51.02 0.10
N LEU A 441 3.36 -51.55 0.98
CA LEU A 441 2.14 -50.88 1.43
C LEU A 441 2.43 -49.55 2.16
N GLY A 442 3.58 -49.45 2.84
CA GLY A 442 4.04 -48.22 3.48
C GLY A 442 4.53 -47.14 2.50
N LYS A 443 4.71 -47.46 1.22
CA LYS A 443 5.15 -46.52 0.17
C LYS A 443 4.00 -45.95 -0.65
N LEU A 444 2.81 -46.56 -0.60
CA LEU A 444 1.63 -46.10 -1.32
C LEU A 444 1.24 -44.63 -1.06
N PRO A 445 1.35 -44.06 0.17
CA PRO A 445 1.13 -42.64 0.39
C PRO A 445 2.08 -41.73 -0.41
N LYS A 446 3.37 -42.09 -0.47
CA LYS A 446 4.36 -41.33 -1.26
C LYS A 446 4.12 -41.45 -2.75
N LEU A 447 3.69 -42.62 -3.21
CA LEU A 447 3.28 -42.81 -4.60
C LEU A 447 2.02 -41.98 -4.94
N PHE A 448 1.17 -41.63 -3.98
CA PHE A 448 0.10 -40.66 -4.23
C PHE A 448 0.66 -39.26 -4.46
N GLU A 449 1.52 -38.82 -3.53
CA GLU A 449 2.18 -37.51 -3.57
C GLU A 449 2.92 -37.35 -4.91
N ASP A 450 3.75 -38.32 -5.31
CA ASP A 450 4.48 -38.37 -6.59
C ASP A 450 3.54 -38.27 -7.83
N LEU A 451 2.34 -38.86 -7.78
CA LEU A 451 1.38 -38.82 -8.90
C LEU A 451 0.63 -37.48 -8.99
N VAL A 452 0.27 -36.89 -7.85
CA VAL A 452 -0.40 -35.58 -7.80
C VAL A 452 0.58 -34.45 -8.14
N GLU A 453 1.80 -34.47 -7.59
CA GLU A 453 2.89 -33.56 -7.99
C GLU A 453 3.29 -33.76 -9.46
N GLY A 454 3.19 -34.99 -9.98
CA GLY A 454 3.34 -35.32 -11.40
C GLY A 454 2.22 -34.81 -12.32
N GLY A 455 1.22 -34.10 -11.79
CA GLY A 455 0.14 -33.49 -12.55
C GLY A 455 -1.04 -34.41 -12.90
N GLN A 456 -1.13 -35.60 -12.29
CA GLN A 456 -2.29 -36.47 -12.49
C GLN A 456 -3.50 -35.95 -11.69
N ASP A 457 -4.70 -35.95 -12.29
CA ASP A 457 -5.96 -35.65 -11.57
C ASP A 457 -6.06 -36.51 -10.29
N PRO A 458 -6.23 -35.90 -9.10
CA PRO A 458 -6.32 -36.64 -7.84
C PRO A 458 -7.38 -37.75 -7.87
N SER A 459 -8.48 -37.60 -8.62
CA SER A 459 -9.49 -38.68 -8.71
C SER A 459 -8.96 -39.93 -9.44
N LEU A 460 -8.07 -39.77 -10.42
CA LEU A 460 -7.38 -40.87 -11.10
C LEU A 460 -6.23 -41.46 -10.26
N ALA A 461 -5.51 -40.62 -9.50
CA ALA A 461 -4.47 -41.08 -8.58
C ALA A 461 -5.06 -41.97 -7.47
N VAL A 462 -6.21 -41.59 -6.89
CA VAL A 462 -6.95 -42.44 -5.93
C VAL A 462 -7.36 -43.77 -6.56
N LYS A 463 -7.94 -43.76 -7.77
CA LYS A 463 -8.30 -45.00 -8.50
C LYS A 463 -7.09 -45.90 -8.72
N THR A 464 -5.93 -45.32 -9.04
CA THR A 464 -4.68 -46.07 -9.22
C THR A 464 -4.24 -46.75 -7.91
N ILE A 465 -4.35 -46.08 -6.77
CA ILE A 465 -3.99 -46.65 -5.45
C ILE A 465 -4.97 -47.73 -5.01
N VAL A 466 -6.28 -47.51 -5.14
CA VAL A 466 -7.28 -48.56 -4.87
C VAL A 466 -7.06 -49.75 -5.82
N ALA A 467 -6.69 -49.50 -7.07
CA ALA A 467 -6.31 -50.53 -8.01
C ALA A 467 -5.03 -51.29 -7.63
N LEU A 468 -4.11 -50.72 -6.86
CA LEU A 468 -2.97 -51.45 -6.29
C LEU A 468 -3.39 -52.27 -5.06
N VAL A 469 -4.16 -51.69 -4.12
CA VAL A 469 -4.59 -52.38 -2.89
C VAL A 469 -5.52 -53.57 -3.18
N VAL A 470 -6.47 -53.43 -4.12
CA VAL A 470 -7.32 -54.55 -4.58
C VAL A 470 -6.53 -55.55 -5.46
N GLY A 471 -5.25 -55.27 -5.75
CA GLY A 471 -4.34 -56.15 -6.48
C GLY A 471 -3.71 -57.22 -5.59
N GLU A 472 -3.58 -56.91 -4.30
CA GLU A 472 -3.10 -57.83 -3.25
C GLU A 472 -4.24 -58.63 -2.59
N GLN A 473 -5.50 -58.44 -3.04
CA GLN A 473 -6.70 -59.26 -2.71
C GLN A 473 -6.93 -60.44 -3.67
#